data_AF-A0A7H4MBV7-F1
#
_entry.id   AF-A0A7H4MBV7-F1
#
_cell.length_a   1.000
_cell.length_b   1.000
_cell.length_c   1.000
_cell.angle_alpha   90.00
_cell.angle_beta   90.00
_cell.angle_gamma   90.00
#
_symmetry.space_group_name_H-M   'P 1'
#
loop_
_entity.id
_entity.type
_entity.pdbx_description
1 polymer ?
#
loop_
_entity_poly.entity_id
_entity_poly.type
_entity_poly.pdbx_seq_one_letter_code
_entity_poly.pdbx_strand_id
1 'polypeptide(L)'
;MLAELGLELPGGNKPEPRDYAELLTSIADRPDAEMLQTMLLRSMKQAVYDPENRGHFGLALQSYAHFTSPIRRYPDLSLHRAIKYLLAKRAGT
;
A
#
# COMPACT_ATOMS: atom_id res chain seq x y z
N MET A 1 -7.51 21.74 7.94
CA MET A 1 -6.20 21.72 7.26
C MET A 1 -6.30 21.67 5.74
N LEU A 2 -6.72 20.58 5.08
CA LEU A 2 -6.98 20.64 3.61
C LEU A 2 -8.06 21.69 3.28
N ALA A 3 -9.16 21.70 4.05
CA ALA A 3 -10.23 22.69 3.94
C ALA A 3 -9.76 24.14 4.17
N GLU A 4 -8.69 24.36 4.95
CA GLU A 4 -8.13 25.72 5.16
C GLU A 4 -7.35 26.22 3.95
N LEU A 5 -6.90 25.30 3.09
CA LEU A 5 -6.24 25.58 1.82
C LEU A 5 -7.21 25.53 0.64
N GLY A 6 -8.52 25.38 0.90
CA GLY A 6 -9.56 25.23 -0.11
C GLY A 6 -9.49 23.90 -0.88
N LEU A 7 -8.85 22.89 -0.30
CA LEU A 7 -8.69 21.56 -0.90
C LEU A 7 -9.60 20.55 -0.21
N GLU A 8 -10.17 19.64 -0.99
CA GLU A 8 -10.98 18.53 -0.50
C GLU A 8 -10.39 17.20 -0.97
N LEU A 9 -10.42 16.19 -0.10
CA LEU A 9 -10.07 14.82 -0.46
C LEU A 9 -11.36 14.14 -0.97
N PRO A 10 -11.39 13.67 -2.24
CA PRO A 10 -12.50 12.88 -2.74
C PRO A 10 -12.66 11.57 -1.96
N GLY A 11 -13.78 10.85 -2.17
CA GLY A 11 -14.01 9.54 -1.53
C GLY A 11 -14.73 9.57 -0.18
N GLY A 12 -15.16 10.75 0.29
CA GLY A 12 -16.02 10.90 1.47
C GLY A 12 -15.36 10.39 2.76
N ASN A 13 -16.11 9.67 3.60
CA ASN A 13 -15.64 9.23 4.92
C ASN A 13 -14.56 8.13 4.86
N LYS A 14 -14.44 7.42 3.74
CA LYS A 14 -13.48 6.33 3.53
C LYS A 14 -12.83 6.50 2.16
N PRO A 15 -11.86 7.42 2.04
CA PRO A 15 -11.16 7.66 0.79
C PRO A 15 -10.33 6.44 0.39
N GLU A 16 -10.37 6.10 -0.89
CA GLU A 16 -9.64 5.00 -1.52
C GLU A 16 -8.33 5.50 -2.14
N PRO A 17 -7.35 4.63 -2.44
CA PRO A 17 -6.05 5.03 -2.99
C PRO A 17 -6.13 5.92 -4.24
N ARG A 18 -7.18 5.74 -5.05
CA ARG A 18 -7.45 6.56 -6.24
C ARG A 18 -7.76 8.02 -5.87
N ASP A 19 -8.51 8.26 -4.81
CA ASP A 19 -8.90 9.61 -4.38
C ASP A 19 -7.67 10.41 -3.94
N TYR A 20 -6.73 9.73 -3.28
CA TYR A 20 -5.43 10.30 -2.93
C TYR A 20 -4.59 10.62 -4.18
N ALA A 21 -4.56 9.72 -5.18
CA ALA A 21 -3.83 9.95 -6.42
C ALA A 21 -4.40 11.13 -7.25
N GLU A 22 -5.72 11.28 -7.25
CA GLU A 22 -6.42 12.40 -7.87
C GLU A 22 -6.06 13.72 -7.18
N LEU A 23 -6.13 13.76 -5.85
CA LEU A 23 -5.71 14.93 -5.07
C LEU A 23 -4.26 15.29 -5.36
N LEU A 24 -3.34 14.31 -5.34
CA LEU A 24 -1.92 14.51 -5.64
C LEU A 24 -1.67 15.11 -7.03
N THR A 25 -2.46 14.70 -8.02
CA THR A 25 -2.39 15.25 -9.38
C THR A 25 -2.90 16.69 -9.42
N SER A 26 -4.01 16.98 -8.72
CA SER A 26 -4.61 18.31 -8.70
C SER A 26 -3.75 19.39 -8.02
N ILE A 27 -2.88 18.98 -7.09
CA ILE A 27 -2.01 19.90 -6.32
C ILE A 27 -0.60 20.02 -6.90
N ALA A 28 -0.27 19.30 -7.98
CA ALA A 28 1.10 19.14 -8.46
C ALA A 28 1.80 20.47 -8.82
N ASP A 29 1.05 21.43 -9.37
CA ASP A 29 1.58 22.73 -9.82
C ASP A 29 1.56 23.80 -8.72
N ARG A 30 1.13 23.46 -7.50
CA ARG A 30 1.03 24.43 -6.40
C ARG A 30 2.39 24.67 -5.74
N PRO A 31 2.66 25.90 -5.24
CA PRO A 31 3.90 26.19 -4.51
C PRO A 31 4.04 25.42 -3.20
N ASP A 32 2.94 24.91 -2.64
CA ASP A 32 2.87 24.12 -1.40
C ASP A 32 2.75 22.60 -1.64
N ALA A 33 2.94 22.12 -2.88
CA ALA A 33 2.77 20.72 -3.26
C ALA A 33 3.60 19.73 -2.41
N GLU A 34 4.87 20.05 -2.15
CA GLU A 34 5.78 19.18 -1.39
C GLU A 34 5.33 19.03 0.08
N MET A 35 4.85 20.13 0.68
CA MET A 35 4.30 20.12 2.04
C MET A 35 3.06 19.24 2.10
N LEU A 36 2.12 19.41 1.15
CA LEU A 36 0.90 18.62 1.07
C LEU A 36 1.18 17.13 0.84
N GLN A 37 2.11 16.80 -0.05
CA GLN A 37 2.57 15.43 -0.29
C GLN A 37 3.14 14.80 0.99
N THR A 38 4.01 15.52 1.70
CA THR A 38 4.60 15.05 2.95
C THR A 38 3.53 14.78 4.00
N MET A 39 2.57 15.68 4.14
CA MET A 39 1.46 15.52 5.08
C MET A 39 0.58 14.32 4.73
N LEU A 40 0.28 14.15 3.45
CA LEU A 40 -0.51 13.03 2.94
C LEU A 40 0.21 11.70 3.20
N LEU A 41 1.51 11.60 2.92
CA LEU A 41 2.32 10.42 3.23
C LEU A 41 2.34 10.12 4.73
N ARG A 42 2.45 11.14 5.59
CA ARG A 42 2.44 10.98 7.05
C ARG A 42 1.08 10.54 7.61
N SER A 43 -0.01 10.78 6.88
CA SER A 43 -1.35 10.29 7.26
C SER A 43 -1.53 8.79 7.00
N MET A 44 -0.68 8.19 6.14
CA MET A 44 -0.76 6.79 5.79
C MET A 44 -0.24 5.88 6.91
N LYS A 45 -0.83 4.69 7.03
CA LYS A 45 -0.33 3.65 7.93
C LYS A 45 0.95 3.04 7.38
N GLN A 46 1.86 2.68 8.29
CA GLN A 46 3.06 1.93 7.95
C GLN A 46 2.68 0.52 7.47
N ALA A 47 3.32 0.06 6.38
CA ALA A 47 3.15 -1.30 5.88
C ALA A 47 3.80 -2.32 6.85
N VAL A 48 3.11 -3.42 7.13
CA VAL A 48 3.55 -4.46 8.06
C VAL A 48 3.35 -5.85 7.46
N TYR A 49 4.10 -6.83 7.96
CA TYR A 49 3.85 -8.24 7.68
C TYR A 49 2.76 -8.76 8.62
N ASP A 50 1.69 -9.32 8.07
CA ASP A 50 0.58 -9.87 8.84
C ASP A 50 0.02 -11.11 8.10
N PRO A 51 -0.33 -12.20 8.81
CA PRO A 51 -0.99 -13.35 8.18
C PRO A 51 -2.38 -13.04 7.62
N GLU A 52 -3.07 -12.03 8.15
CA GLU A 52 -4.36 -11.56 7.62
C GLU A 52 -4.15 -10.57 6.47
N ASN A 53 -4.67 -10.91 5.29
CA ASN A 53 -4.61 -10.03 4.13
C ASN A 53 -5.67 -8.92 4.22
N ARG A 54 -5.25 -7.72 4.64
CA ARG A 54 -6.06 -6.49 4.64
C ARG A 54 -5.87 -5.62 3.39
N GLY A 55 -5.19 -6.16 2.36
CA GLY A 55 -4.78 -5.41 1.17
C GLY A 55 -3.60 -4.47 1.43
N HIS A 56 -3.15 -3.82 0.35
CA HIS A 56 -2.03 -2.89 0.38
C HIS A 56 -2.47 -1.52 -0.19
N PHE A 57 -2.87 -0.62 0.70
CA PHE A 57 -3.42 0.69 0.36
C PHE A 57 -2.51 1.50 -0.58
N GLY A 58 -1.23 1.67 -0.21
CA GLY A 58 -0.30 2.47 -1.02
C GLY A 58 0.07 1.87 -2.39
N LEU A 59 -0.30 0.61 -2.66
CA LEU A 59 -0.12 -0.03 -3.97
C LEU A 59 -1.46 -0.21 -4.70
N ALA A 60 -2.57 0.15 -4.07
CA ALA A 60 -3.92 -0.12 -4.55
C ALA A 60 -4.16 -1.61 -4.92
N LEU A 61 -3.61 -2.55 -4.14
CA LEU A 61 -3.74 -3.99 -4.37
C LEU A 61 -4.57 -4.67 -3.27
N GLN A 62 -5.53 -5.51 -3.66
CA GLN A 62 -6.33 -6.31 -2.72
C GLN A 62 -5.51 -7.42 -2.04
N SER A 63 -4.51 -7.95 -2.74
CA SER A 63 -3.64 -9.02 -2.23
C SER A 63 -2.19 -8.70 -2.57
N TYR A 64 -1.34 -8.67 -1.55
CA TYR A 64 0.09 -8.42 -1.74
C TYR A 64 0.90 -9.18 -0.69
N ALA A 65 2.01 -9.76 -1.13
CA ALA A 65 3.00 -10.36 -0.25
C ALA A 65 4.40 -10.20 -0.87
N HIS A 66 5.42 -10.03 -0.04
CA HIS A 66 6.80 -10.04 -0.50
C HIS A 66 7.26 -11.47 -0.81
N PHE A 67 7.83 -11.66 -2.01
CA PHE A 67 8.30 -12.96 -2.49
C PHE A 67 9.70 -12.94 -3.12
N THR A 68 10.12 -11.80 -3.66
CA THR A 68 11.26 -11.68 -4.59
C THR A 68 12.63 -11.52 -3.92
N SER A 69 12.75 -11.55 -2.59
CA SER A 69 14.04 -11.33 -1.90
C SER A 69 14.26 -12.25 -0.68
N PRO A 70 14.17 -13.59 -0.84
CA PRO A 70 14.28 -14.55 0.26
C PRO A 70 15.64 -14.58 0.98
N ILE A 71 16.71 -14.09 0.33
CA ILE A 71 18.06 -14.03 0.94
C ILE A 71 18.14 -12.96 2.04
N ARG A 72 17.35 -11.88 1.93
CA ARG A 72 17.46 -10.68 2.79
C ARG A 72 16.16 -10.29 3.49
N ARG A 73 15.08 -11.07 3.33
CA ARG A 73 13.78 -10.86 3.97
C ARG A 73 13.20 -12.21 4.40
N TYR A 74 13.00 -12.38 5.71
CA TYR A 74 12.48 -13.62 6.29
C TYR A 74 11.05 -13.98 5.82
N PRO A 75 10.10 -13.02 5.68
CA PRO A 75 8.76 -13.33 5.17
C PRO A 75 8.76 -13.98 3.77
N ASP A 76 9.63 -13.51 2.87
CA ASP A 76 9.82 -14.12 1.55
C ASP A 76 10.31 -15.58 1.68
N LEU A 77 11.25 -15.87 2.58
CA LEU A 77 11.73 -17.25 2.81
C LEU A 77 10.60 -18.17 3.28
N SER A 78 9.77 -17.71 4.20
CA SER A 78 8.59 -18.44 4.66
C SER A 78 7.59 -18.69 3.52
N LEU A 79 7.37 -17.70 2.66
CA LEU A 79 6.48 -17.82 1.51
C LEU A 79 7.01 -18.80 0.46
N HIS A 80 8.33 -18.80 0.19
CA HIS A 80 8.98 -19.79 -0.69
C HIS A 80 8.77 -21.22 -0.18
N ARG A 81 8.88 -21.44 1.14
CA ARG A 81 8.62 -22.76 1.76
C ARG A 81 7.15 -23.17 1.60
N ALA A 82 6.21 -22.26 1.86
CA ALA A 82 4.80 -22.52 1.73
C ALA A 82 4.41 -22.89 0.28
N ILE A 83 4.91 -22.15 -0.72
CA ILE A 83 4.63 -22.43 -2.13
C ILE A 83 5.18 -23.80 -2.53
N LYS A 84 6.42 -24.14 -2.16
CA LYS A 84 7.00 -25.46 -2.44
C LYS A 84 6.18 -26.59 -1.80
N TYR A 85 5.76 -26.41 -0.55
CA TYR A 85 4.89 -27.37 0.13
C TYR A 85 3.55 -27.56 -0.60
N LEU A 86 2.90 -26.47 -1.01
CA LEU A 86 1.62 -26.53 -1.73
C LEU A 86 1.76 -27.21 -3.10
N LEU A 87 2.87 -27.00 -3.80
CA LEU A 87 3.15 -27.65 -5.08
C LEU A 87 3.38 -29.16 -4.91
N ALA A 88 4.17 -29.57 -3.92
CA ALA A 88 4.39 -30.99 -3.61
C ALA A 88 3.09 -31.69 -3.19
N LYS A 89 2.33 -31.06 -2.27
CA LYS A 89 1.01 -31.52 -1.84
C LYS A 89 0.04 -31.69 -3.02
N ARG A 90 0.05 -30.76 -3.98
CA ARG A 90 -0.78 -30.85 -5.19
C ARG A 90 -0.34 -31.99 -6.12
N ALA A 91 0.94 -32.32 -6.14
CA ALA A 91 1.50 -33.44 -6.91
C ALA A 91 1.31 -34.80 -6.23
N GLY A 92 0.86 -34.84 -4.97
CA GLY A 92 0.64 -36.09 -4.22
C GLY A 92 1.91 -36.71 -3.65
N THR A 93 2.99 -35.92 -3.55
CA THR A 93 4.30 -36.30 -2.96
C THR A 93 4.56 -35.48 -1.71
#